data_AF-R0D7P9-F1
#
_entry.id   AF-R0D7P9-F1
#
_cell.length_a   1.000
_cell.length_b   1.000
_cell.length_c   1.000
_cell.angle_alpha   90.00
_cell.angle_beta   90.00
_cell.angle_gamma   90.00
#
_symmetry.space_group_name_H-M   'P 1'
#
loop_
_entity.id
_entity.type
_entity.pdbx_description
1 polymer ?
#
loop_
_entity_poly.entity_id
_entity_poly.type
_entity_poly.pdbx_seq_one_letter_code
_entity_poly.pdbx_strand_id
1 'polypeptide(L)'
;MPGNIKNIMAVIDYIETHLQEKLDLETVAKAVHYSKYHLHRMFTGTVGLTIHDYVQRRQLTEAAKLLVLSDRPILEIALSAGYESQQSFTDIFKAMYKKSPNQYREEEEFYPLQLRYVLNENPTNLDEKEWQDKIVFATQEDIPKWIELVHLVIDGFPHLDEKQYLEQLQEYIKNKRALILKDTDTAIAIMAFHEVTGSIDFFGVHPQYRKRGIAKAFCEKALYELACASQISVTTFREGDKADTGYREIWGSLGFAEAELLVEFGYPTQRFVLQKEKAEEKENE
;
A
#
# COMPACT_ATOMS: atom_id res chain seq x y z
N MET A 1 2.70 -22.31 -4.56
CA MET A 1 1.80 -23.27 -5.24
C MET A 1 0.49 -22.58 -5.59
N PRO A 2 -0.01 -22.68 -6.84
CA PRO A 2 -1.18 -21.95 -7.36
C PRO A 2 -2.50 -22.19 -6.61
N GLY A 3 -2.67 -23.37 -5.98
CA GLY A 3 -3.89 -23.70 -5.23
C GLY A 3 -4.16 -22.80 -4.02
N ASN A 4 -3.15 -22.09 -3.50
CA ASN A 4 -3.32 -21.20 -2.35
C ASN A 4 -4.04 -19.89 -2.72
N ILE A 5 -3.84 -19.37 -3.95
CA ILE A 5 -4.37 -18.04 -4.31
C ILE A 5 -5.88 -18.03 -4.42
N LYS A 6 -6.48 -19.03 -5.09
CA LYS A 6 -7.95 -19.16 -5.20
C LYS A 6 -8.62 -19.23 -3.83
N ASN A 7 -8.00 -19.94 -2.88
CA ASN A 7 -8.50 -20.04 -1.51
C ASN A 7 -8.47 -18.68 -0.80
N ILE A 8 -7.43 -17.89 -1.01
CA ILE A 8 -7.31 -16.56 -0.41
C ILE A 8 -8.29 -15.58 -1.07
N MET A 9 -8.52 -15.68 -2.39
CA MET A 9 -9.56 -14.91 -3.07
C MET A 9 -10.95 -15.21 -2.49
N ALA A 10 -11.27 -16.48 -2.25
CA ALA A 10 -12.53 -16.87 -1.60
C ALA A 10 -12.66 -16.34 -0.16
N VAL A 11 -11.54 -16.27 0.58
CA VAL A 11 -11.51 -15.63 1.90
C VAL A 11 -11.79 -14.14 1.80
N ILE A 12 -11.17 -13.44 0.84
CA ILE A 12 -11.45 -12.01 0.60
C ILE A 12 -12.93 -11.85 0.26
N ASP A 13 -13.48 -12.62 -0.68
CA ASP A 13 -14.90 -12.58 -1.05
C ASP A 13 -15.84 -12.75 0.13
N TYR A 14 -15.54 -13.72 0.99
CA TYR A 14 -16.31 -13.93 2.21
C TYR A 14 -16.27 -12.69 3.12
N ILE A 15 -15.09 -12.12 3.35
CA ILE A 15 -14.94 -10.91 4.16
C ILE A 15 -15.74 -9.75 3.54
N GLU A 16 -15.59 -9.51 2.24
CA GLU A 16 -16.26 -8.41 1.53
C GLU A 16 -17.78 -8.47 1.64
N THR A 17 -18.34 -9.68 1.52
CA THR A 17 -19.79 -9.90 1.57
C THR A 17 -20.38 -9.77 2.98
N HIS A 18 -19.54 -9.81 4.02
CA HIS A 18 -19.95 -9.78 5.42
C HIS A 18 -19.33 -8.61 6.21
N LEU A 19 -18.84 -7.55 5.55
CA LEU A 19 -18.17 -6.41 6.20
C LEU A 19 -19.02 -5.70 7.27
N GLN A 20 -20.35 -5.78 7.19
CA GLN A 20 -21.27 -5.15 8.16
C GLN A 20 -21.49 -6.01 9.41
N GLU A 21 -20.95 -7.23 9.43
CA GLU A 21 -21.06 -8.16 10.55
C GLU A 21 -19.82 -8.10 11.43
N LYS A 22 -19.94 -8.64 12.66
CA LYS A 22 -18.80 -8.83 13.54
C LYS A 22 -17.95 -9.99 13.02
N LEU A 23 -16.97 -9.67 12.18
CA LEU A 23 -16.02 -10.62 11.63
C LEU A 23 -14.78 -10.77 12.51
N ASP A 24 -14.43 -12.00 12.84
CA ASP A 24 -13.16 -12.37 13.45
C ASP A 24 -12.52 -13.57 12.73
N LEU A 25 -11.25 -13.85 13.06
CA LEU A 25 -10.51 -14.96 12.46
C LEU A 25 -11.23 -16.30 12.63
N GLU A 26 -11.98 -16.50 13.72
CA GLU A 26 -12.70 -17.74 13.98
C GLU A 26 -13.88 -17.93 13.03
N THR A 27 -14.67 -16.88 12.86
CA THR A 27 -15.86 -16.85 12.03
C THR A 27 -15.48 -17.07 10.57
N VAL A 28 -14.47 -16.33 10.09
CA VAL A 28 -13.96 -16.50 8.72
C VAL A 28 -13.41 -17.91 8.53
N ALA A 29 -12.55 -18.41 9.44
CA ALA A 29 -11.96 -19.75 9.32
C ALA A 29 -13.01 -20.87 9.25
N LYS A 30 -14.08 -20.79 10.06
CA LYS A 30 -15.19 -21.74 10.02
C LYS A 30 -15.92 -21.70 8.68
N ALA A 31 -16.21 -20.51 8.17
CA ALA A 31 -16.96 -20.33 6.92
C ALA A 31 -16.20 -20.86 5.69
N VAL A 32 -14.87 -20.69 5.66
CA VAL A 32 -14.02 -21.20 4.56
C VAL A 32 -13.41 -22.58 4.83
N HIS A 33 -13.86 -23.27 5.88
CA HIS A 33 -13.43 -24.63 6.26
C HIS A 33 -11.91 -24.80 6.48
N TYR A 34 -11.25 -23.80 7.08
CA TYR A 34 -9.84 -23.86 7.46
C TYR A 34 -9.65 -23.83 8.98
N SER A 35 -8.50 -24.32 9.45
CA SER A 35 -8.06 -24.04 10.81
C SER A 35 -7.59 -22.58 10.92
N LYS A 36 -7.82 -21.94 12.08
CA LYS A 36 -7.42 -20.53 12.32
C LYS A 36 -5.94 -20.29 12.01
N TYR A 37 -5.06 -21.19 12.45
CA TYR A 37 -3.61 -21.07 12.25
C TYR A 37 -3.21 -21.19 10.78
N HIS A 38 -3.87 -22.07 10.03
CA HIS A 38 -3.58 -22.23 8.60
C HIS A 38 -4.08 -21.01 7.83
N LEU A 39 -5.31 -20.58 8.08
CA LEU A 39 -5.88 -19.38 7.44
C LEU A 39 -5.04 -18.13 7.71
N HIS A 40 -4.68 -17.89 8.98
CA HIS A 40 -3.83 -16.76 9.35
C HIS A 40 -2.50 -16.76 8.59
N ARG A 41 -1.78 -17.90 8.57
CA ARG A 41 -0.50 -17.99 7.85
C ARG A 41 -0.64 -17.80 6.35
N MET A 42 -1.67 -18.40 5.73
CA MET A 42 -1.89 -18.24 4.29
C MET A 42 -2.24 -16.79 3.93
N PHE A 43 -3.20 -16.20 4.64
CA PHE A 43 -3.67 -14.84 4.36
C PHE A 43 -2.56 -13.81 4.60
N THR A 44 -1.93 -13.79 5.77
CA THR A 44 -0.83 -12.86 6.07
C THR A 44 0.40 -13.12 5.20
N GLY A 45 0.66 -14.38 4.83
CA GLY A 45 1.75 -14.74 3.93
C GLY A 45 1.61 -14.17 2.52
N THR A 46 0.37 -14.06 2.03
CA THR A 46 0.07 -13.56 0.67
C THR A 46 -0.28 -12.08 0.65
N VAL A 47 -1.12 -11.62 1.57
CA VAL A 47 -1.66 -10.26 1.57
C VAL A 47 -0.75 -9.30 2.35
N GLY A 48 0.02 -9.81 3.31
CA GLY A 48 0.88 -8.98 4.17
C GLY A 48 0.14 -8.32 5.34
N LEU A 49 -1.17 -8.50 5.46
CA LEU A 49 -1.99 -8.05 6.60
C LEU A 49 -2.60 -9.25 7.32
N THR A 50 -2.91 -9.08 8.60
CA THR A 50 -3.80 -10.03 9.28
C THR A 50 -5.24 -9.86 8.79
N ILE A 51 -6.07 -10.90 8.96
CA ILE A 51 -7.50 -10.80 8.63
C ILE A 51 -8.18 -9.71 9.46
N HIS A 52 -7.81 -9.59 10.74
CA HIS A 52 -8.35 -8.56 11.62
C HIS A 52 -8.07 -7.15 11.08
N ASP A 53 -6.81 -6.89 10.69
CA ASP A 53 -6.41 -5.56 10.21
C ASP A 53 -7.06 -5.25 8.85
N TYR A 54 -7.14 -6.24 7.97
CA TYR A 54 -7.84 -6.09 6.69
C TYR A 54 -9.32 -5.73 6.89
N VAL A 55 -10.04 -6.50 7.72
CA VAL A 55 -11.46 -6.25 8.06
C VAL A 55 -11.64 -4.85 8.65
N GLN A 56 -10.86 -4.50 9.68
CA GLN A 56 -10.98 -3.21 10.36
C GLN A 56 -10.77 -2.04 9.39
N ARG A 57 -9.75 -2.11 8.53
CA ARG A 57 -9.46 -1.07 7.54
C ARG A 57 -10.54 -0.95 6.47
N ARG A 58 -11.12 -2.08 6.04
CA ARG A 58 -12.26 -2.08 5.13
C ARG A 58 -13.51 -1.49 5.75
N GLN A 59 -13.85 -1.88 6.98
CA GLN A 59 -14.96 -1.28 7.72
C GLN A 59 -14.79 0.23 7.93
N LEU A 60 -13.57 0.67 8.27
CA LEU A 60 -13.25 2.10 8.40
C LEU A 60 -13.33 2.86 7.07
N THR A 61 -13.02 2.21 5.95
CA THR A 61 -13.15 2.80 4.60
C THR A 61 -14.64 3.00 4.25
N GLU A 62 -15.49 2.00 4.49
CA GLU A 62 -16.94 2.15 4.28
C GLU A 62 -17.55 3.17 5.24
N ALA A 63 -17.08 3.23 6.49
CA ALA A 63 -17.51 4.25 7.46
C ALA A 63 -17.13 5.66 7.01
N ALA A 64 -15.90 5.87 6.52
CA ALA A 64 -15.45 7.15 5.97
C ALA A 64 -16.30 7.59 4.77
N LYS A 65 -16.64 6.65 3.90
CA LYS A 65 -17.55 6.89 2.78
C LYS A 65 -18.93 7.36 3.25
N LEU A 66 -19.49 6.72 4.28
CA LEU A 66 -20.78 7.14 4.85
C LEU A 66 -20.70 8.49 5.57
N LEU A 67 -19.57 8.83 6.18
CA LEU A 67 -19.38 10.14 6.84
C LEU A 67 -19.47 11.29 5.85
N VAL A 68 -18.93 11.12 4.63
CA VAL A 68 -18.86 12.14 3.58
C VAL A 68 -20.09 12.13 2.68
N LEU A 69 -20.61 10.95 2.32
CA LEU A 69 -21.67 10.82 1.32
C LEU A 69 -23.08 10.68 1.92
N SER A 70 -23.25 10.87 3.24
CA SER A 70 -24.56 10.79 3.89
C SER A 70 -24.65 11.61 5.17
N ASP A 71 -25.89 11.93 5.56
CA ASP A 71 -26.20 12.63 6.82
C ASP A 71 -26.39 11.69 8.03
N ARG A 72 -26.02 10.41 7.92
CA ARG A 72 -26.26 9.42 8.99
C ARG A 72 -25.59 9.84 10.30
N PRO A 73 -26.20 9.67 11.48
CA PRO A 73 -25.55 9.95 12.75
C PRO A 73 -24.24 9.18 12.92
N ILE A 74 -23.20 9.82 13.48
CA ILE A 74 -21.87 9.19 13.69
C ILE A 74 -22.00 7.93 14.54
N LEU A 75 -22.90 7.91 15.53
CA LEU A 75 -23.20 6.73 16.35
C LEU A 75 -23.72 5.56 15.50
N GLU A 76 -24.64 5.81 14.56
CA GLU A 76 -25.17 4.76 13.68
C GLU A 76 -24.08 4.21 12.74
N ILE A 77 -23.25 5.10 12.19
CA ILE A 77 -22.11 4.70 11.37
C ILE A 77 -21.14 3.82 12.19
N ALA A 78 -20.81 4.24 13.41
CA ALA A 78 -19.94 3.49 14.31
C ALA A 78 -20.48 2.07 14.59
N LEU A 79 -21.76 1.95 14.94
CA LEU A 79 -22.41 0.66 15.19
C LEU A 79 -22.43 -0.21 13.93
N SER A 80 -22.72 0.37 12.76
CA SER A 80 -22.74 -0.36 11.49
C SER A 80 -21.35 -0.83 11.03
N ALA A 81 -20.29 -0.15 11.48
CA ALA A 81 -18.90 -0.53 11.25
C ALA A 81 -18.38 -1.53 12.30
N GLY A 82 -19.24 -2.08 13.17
CA GLY A 82 -18.90 -3.12 14.13
C GLY A 82 -18.34 -2.62 15.47
N TYR A 83 -18.40 -1.32 15.76
CA TYR A 83 -17.93 -0.75 17.02
C TYR A 83 -19.03 -0.72 18.08
N GLU A 84 -18.67 -1.03 19.33
CA GLU A 84 -19.62 -1.07 20.45
C GLU A 84 -19.99 0.33 20.98
N SER A 85 -19.21 1.36 20.63
CA SER A 85 -19.47 2.75 21.03
C SER A 85 -18.92 3.76 20.02
N GLN A 86 -19.52 4.96 19.99
CA GLN A 86 -19.01 6.08 19.20
C GLN A 86 -17.60 6.51 19.65
N GLN A 87 -17.26 6.38 20.93
CA GLN A 87 -15.93 6.74 21.45
C GLN A 87 -14.86 5.82 20.86
N SER A 88 -15.07 4.49 20.93
CA SER A 88 -14.14 3.51 20.36
C SER A 88 -13.92 3.71 18.86
N PHE A 89 -14.99 4.02 18.12
CA PHE A 89 -14.91 4.38 16.71
C PHE A 89 -14.12 5.68 16.50
N THR A 90 -14.40 6.72 17.27
CA THR A 90 -13.71 8.01 17.16
C THR A 90 -12.21 7.87 17.41
N ASP A 91 -11.81 7.08 18.40
CA ASP A 91 -10.40 6.88 18.76
C ASP A 91 -9.62 6.18 17.65
N ILE A 92 -10.16 5.10 17.09
CA ILE A 92 -9.49 4.39 16.00
C ILE A 92 -9.56 5.16 14.68
N PHE A 93 -10.69 5.81 14.39
CA PHE A 93 -10.85 6.63 13.18
C PHE A 93 -9.83 7.76 13.19
N LYS A 94 -9.70 8.48 14.32
CA LYS A 94 -8.68 9.52 14.50
C LYS A 94 -7.27 8.96 14.44
N ALA A 95 -7.02 7.76 14.96
CA ALA A 95 -5.69 7.16 14.87
C ALA A 95 -5.29 6.81 13.44
N MET A 96 -6.24 6.42 12.58
CA MET A 96 -5.99 6.02 11.19
C MET A 96 -6.06 7.20 10.21
N TYR A 97 -7.10 8.03 10.28
CA TYR A 97 -7.32 9.18 9.39
C TYR A 97 -6.69 10.49 9.89
N LYS A 98 -6.14 10.51 11.12
CA LYS A 98 -5.60 11.71 11.80
C LYS A 98 -6.62 12.82 12.08
N LYS A 99 -7.90 12.58 11.79
CA LYS A 99 -9.01 13.50 11.98
C LYS A 99 -10.15 12.80 12.73
N SER A 100 -10.92 13.55 13.52
CA SER A 100 -12.13 12.99 14.13
C SER A 100 -13.20 12.73 13.05
N PRO A 101 -14.17 11.83 13.27
CA PRO A 101 -15.25 11.57 12.31
C PRO A 101 -16.04 12.83 11.91
N ASN A 102 -16.27 13.76 12.86
CA ASN A 102 -16.99 14.99 12.56
C ASN A 102 -16.17 15.94 11.68
N GLN A 103 -14.88 16.11 11.98
CA GLN A 103 -13.98 16.91 11.13
C GLN A 103 -13.89 16.34 9.72
N TYR A 104 -13.75 15.01 9.61
CA TYR A 104 -13.69 14.32 8.31
C TYR A 104 -14.96 14.53 7.47
N ARG A 105 -16.13 14.55 8.13
CA ARG A 105 -17.41 14.87 7.48
C ARG A 105 -17.43 16.31 6.96
N GLU A 106 -17.01 17.27 7.78
CA GLU A 106 -17.05 18.70 7.44
C GLU A 106 -16.11 19.06 6.27
N GLU A 107 -15.07 18.28 6.04
CA GLU A 107 -14.14 18.47 4.92
C GLU A 107 -14.68 17.96 3.59
N GLU A 108 -15.70 17.09 3.61
CA GLU A 108 -16.33 16.48 2.43
C GLU A 108 -15.37 15.76 1.46
N GLU A 109 -14.18 15.38 1.95
CA GLU A 109 -13.12 14.75 1.15
C GLU A 109 -12.95 13.27 1.51
N PHE A 110 -13.55 12.39 0.70
CA PHE A 110 -13.39 10.95 0.87
C PHE A 110 -12.07 10.45 0.28
N TYR A 111 -11.31 9.71 1.08
CA TYR A 111 -10.21 8.87 0.62
C TYR A 111 -10.21 7.53 1.36
N PRO A 112 -9.91 6.41 0.69
CA PRO A 112 -9.93 5.10 1.32
C PRO A 112 -8.61 4.80 2.07
N LEU A 113 -8.71 4.11 3.21
CA LEU A 113 -7.52 3.51 3.86
C LEU A 113 -7.15 2.17 3.24
N GLN A 114 -8.16 1.45 2.75
CA GLN A 114 -8.01 0.12 2.18
C GLN A 114 -9.15 -0.13 1.22
N LEU A 115 -8.81 -0.48 -0.02
CA LEU A 115 -9.76 -1.01 -0.98
C LEU A 115 -9.68 -2.54 -1.01
N ARG A 116 -10.66 -3.13 -1.70
CA ARG A 116 -10.71 -4.58 -1.91
C ARG A 116 -9.45 -5.04 -2.61
N TYR A 117 -8.76 -6.00 -2.01
CA TYR A 117 -7.63 -6.62 -2.69
C TYR A 117 -8.12 -7.51 -3.83
N VAL A 118 -7.52 -7.30 -4.99
CA VAL A 118 -7.62 -8.15 -6.16
C VAL A 118 -6.28 -8.86 -6.28
N LEU A 119 -6.28 -10.18 -6.42
CA LEU A 119 -5.07 -10.99 -6.53
C LEU A 119 -4.90 -11.47 -7.97
N ASN A 120 -3.66 -11.65 -8.40
CA ASN A 120 -3.37 -12.35 -9.64
C ASN A 120 -3.57 -13.87 -9.42
N GLU A 121 -4.59 -14.44 -10.06
CA GLU A 121 -4.94 -15.86 -9.97
C GLU A 121 -3.81 -16.77 -10.45
N ASN A 122 -3.04 -16.33 -11.46
CA ASN A 122 -1.97 -17.10 -12.10
C ASN A 122 -0.64 -16.36 -12.01
N PRO A 123 -0.06 -16.20 -10.81
CA PRO A 123 1.18 -15.46 -10.64
C PRO A 123 2.35 -16.25 -11.23
N THR A 124 3.18 -15.59 -12.04
CA THR A 124 4.44 -16.20 -12.49
C THR A 124 5.36 -16.39 -11.28
N ASN A 125 6.12 -17.48 -11.29
CA ASN A 125 7.13 -17.75 -10.29
C ASN A 125 8.50 -17.38 -10.87
N LEU A 126 8.90 -16.12 -10.71
CA LEU A 126 10.20 -15.61 -11.12
C LEU A 126 11.08 -15.30 -9.91
N ASP A 127 12.39 -15.41 -10.12
CA ASP A 127 13.41 -15.07 -9.14
C ASP A 127 13.73 -13.56 -9.14
N GLU A 128 14.41 -13.07 -8.09
CA GLU A 128 14.70 -11.64 -7.87
C GLU A 128 15.40 -10.98 -9.06
N LYS A 129 16.43 -11.63 -9.62
CA LYS A 129 17.20 -11.11 -10.77
C LYS A 129 16.36 -10.98 -12.03
N GLU A 130 15.38 -11.87 -12.22
CA GLU A 130 14.51 -11.84 -13.41
C GLU A 130 13.52 -10.68 -13.36
N TRP A 131 13.22 -10.13 -12.17
CA TRP A 131 12.38 -8.95 -12.05
C TRP A 131 13.11 -7.70 -12.53
N GLN A 132 14.40 -7.52 -12.19
CA GLN A 132 15.15 -6.30 -12.51
C GLN A 132 15.20 -6.02 -14.01
N ASP A 133 15.41 -7.06 -14.83
CA ASP A 133 15.45 -6.97 -16.29
C ASP A 133 14.07 -6.65 -16.91
N LYS A 134 12.98 -6.87 -16.17
CA LYS A 134 11.61 -6.62 -16.61
C LYS A 134 11.05 -5.27 -16.17
N ILE A 135 11.78 -4.50 -15.35
CA ILE A 135 11.40 -3.14 -14.96
C ILE A 135 11.65 -2.21 -16.15
N VAL A 136 10.59 -1.60 -16.65
CA VAL A 136 10.64 -0.70 -17.82
C VAL A 136 9.98 0.63 -17.51
N PHE A 137 10.25 1.65 -18.32
CA PHE A 137 9.47 2.89 -18.26
C PHE A 137 8.02 2.63 -18.72
N ALA A 138 7.07 3.12 -17.93
CA ALA A 138 5.66 3.04 -18.25
C ALA A 138 5.32 3.88 -19.49
N THR A 139 4.30 3.43 -20.21
CA THR A 139 3.73 4.11 -21.38
C THR A 139 2.31 4.57 -21.09
N GLN A 140 1.71 5.35 -21.99
CA GLN A 140 0.31 5.78 -21.84
C GLN A 140 -0.67 4.59 -21.78
N GLU A 141 -0.34 3.47 -22.44
CA GLU A 141 -1.15 2.24 -22.43
C GLU A 141 -1.13 1.54 -21.05
N ASP A 142 -0.14 1.85 -20.20
CA ASP A 142 0.00 1.25 -18.87
C ASP A 142 -0.83 1.97 -17.80
N ILE A 143 -1.36 3.18 -18.08
CA ILE A 143 -2.08 4.00 -17.09
C ILE A 143 -3.23 3.24 -16.41
N PRO A 144 -4.11 2.52 -17.11
CA PRO A 144 -5.20 1.80 -16.45
C PRO A 144 -4.70 0.79 -15.40
N LYS A 145 -3.68 -0.02 -15.76
CA LYS A 145 -3.08 -1.03 -14.88
C LYS A 145 -2.31 -0.40 -13.73
N TRP A 146 -1.68 0.75 -13.98
CA TRP A 146 -1.03 1.54 -12.95
C TRP A 146 -2.04 1.97 -11.88
N ILE A 147 -3.18 2.52 -12.29
CA ILE A 147 -4.23 2.97 -11.35
C ILE A 147 -4.85 1.80 -10.59
N GLU A 148 -5.10 0.67 -11.25
CA GLU A 148 -5.53 -0.55 -10.56
C GLU A 148 -4.55 -0.93 -9.44
N LEU A 149 -3.24 -0.86 -9.70
CA LEU A 149 -2.25 -1.13 -8.67
C LEU A 149 -2.22 -0.05 -7.57
N VAL A 150 -2.39 1.22 -7.92
CA VAL A 150 -2.50 2.31 -6.94
C VAL A 150 -3.64 2.04 -5.96
N HIS A 151 -4.80 1.59 -6.43
CA HIS A 151 -5.92 1.20 -5.57
C HIS A 151 -5.58 0.04 -4.63
N LEU A 152 -4.72 -0.88 -5.05
CA LEU A 152 -4.25 -2.01 -4.23
C LEU A 152 -3.14 -1.63 -3.24
N VAL A 153 -2.54 -0.45 -3.35
CA VAL A 153 -1.49 0.03 -2.41
C VAL A 153 -1.86 1.35 -1.75
N ILE A 154 -3.12 1.74 -1.84
CA ILE A 154 -3.64 3.03 -1.34
C ILE A 154 -3.38 3.22 0.16
N ASP A 155 -3.20 2.12 0.89
CA ASP A 155 -2.80 2.09 2.28
C ASP A 155 -1.47 2.80 2.57
N GLY A 156 -0.59 2.95 1.57
CA GLY A 156 0.66 3.70 1.68
C GLY A 156 0.52 5.20 1.37
N PHE A 157 -0.65 5.64 0.90
CA PHE A 157 -0.87 6.98 0.34
C PHE A 157 -2.18 7.60 0.87
N PRO A 158 -2.24 7.95 2.17
CA PRO A 158 -3.41 8.62 2.73
C PRO A 158 -3.63 9.98 2.02
N HIS A 159 -4.89 10.34 1.75
CA HIS A 159 -5.29 11.53 0.99
C HIS A 159 -4.90 11.56 -0.50
N LEU A 160 -4.81 10.40 -1.16
CA LEU A 160 -4.60 10.40 -2.62
C LEU A 160 -5.81 10.97 -3.38
N ASP A 161 -5.65 12.14 -3.98
CA ASP A 161 -6.55 12.65 -5.03
C ASP A 161 -6.20 11.98 -6.36
N GLU A 162 -7.03 11.03 -6.79
CA GLU A 162 -6.82 10.26 -8.01
C GLU A 162 -6.78 11.13 -9.28
N LYS A 163 -7.55 12.21 -9.33
CA LYS A 163 -7.59 13.10 -10.51
C LYS A 163 -6.28 13.86 -10.64
N GLN A 164 -5.83 14.48 -9.55
CA GLN A 164 -4.54 15.18 -9.53
C GLN A 164 -3.38 14.19 -9.79
N TYR A 165 -3.47 12.99 -9.22
CA TYR A 165 -2.49 11.94 -9.43
C TYR A 165 -2.40 11.51 -10.91
N LEU A 166 -3.55 11.35 -11.58
CA LEU A 166 -3.61 10.99 -13.00
C LEU A 166 -2.94 12.05 -13.89
N GLU A 167 -3.19 13.33 -13.63
CA GLU A 167 -2.54 14.43 -14.35
C GLU A 167 -1.02 14.39 -14.15
N GLN A 168 -0.56 14.14 -12.92
CA GLN A 168 0.86 14.03 -12.59
C GLN A 168 1.51 12.79 -13.21
N LEU A 169 0.82 11.65 -13.22
CA LEU A 169 1.29 10.40 -13.82
C LEU A 169 1.58 10.55 -15.32
N GLN A 170 0.72 11.27 -16.04
CA GLN A 170 0.94 11.52 -17.47
C GLN A 170 2.24 12.30 -17.72
N GLU A 171 2.55 13.29 -16.88
CA GLU A 171 3.82 14.02 -16.94
C GLU A 171 5.00 13.12 -16.54
N TYR A 172 4.86 12.25 -15.53
CA TYR A 172 5.91 11.28 -15.21
C TYR A 172 6.22 10.35 -16.39
N ILE A 173 5.19 9.81 -17.05
CA ILE A 173 5.35 8.95 -18.23
C ILE A 173 6.05 9.70 -19.37
N LYS A 174 5.57 10.90 -19.69
CA LYS A 174 6.11 11.75 -20.76
C LYS A 174 7.60 12.06 -20.55
N ASN A 175 8.01 12.27 -19.30
CA ASN A 175 9.38 12.61 -18.93
C ASN A 175 10.25 11.38 -18.58
N LYS A 176 9.77 10.15 -18.82
CA LYS A 176 10.47 8.90 -18.44
C LYS A 176 10.87 8.86 -16.96
N ARG A 177 9.91 9.19 -16.10
CA ARG A 177 10.02 9.20 -14.63
C ARG A 177 9.11 8.19 -13.94
N ALA A 178 8.37 7.41 -14.72
CA ALA A 178 7.48 6.36 -14.25
C ALA A 178 8.02 4.98 -14.68
N LEU A 179 8.32 4.12 -13.72
CA LEU A 179 8.73 2.73 -13.92
C LEU A 179 7.58 1.80 -13.57
N ILE A 180 7.43 0.73 -14.35
CA ILE A 180 6.43 -0.31 -14.12
C ILE A 180 7.05 -1.69 -14.29
N LEU A 181 6.57 -2.62 -13.48
CA LEU A 181 6.82 -4.05 -13.60
C LEU A 181 5.49 -4.77 -13.70
N LYS A 182 5.37 -5.62 -14.72
CA LYS A 182 4.16 -6.40 -15.00
C LYS A 182 4.43 -7.89 -14.87
N ASP A 183 3.46 -8.61 -14.33
CA ASP A 183 3.37 -10.07 -14.41
C ASP A 183 2.24 -10.42 -15.36
N THR A 184 2.57 -10.92 -16.55
CA THR A 184 1.65 -11.04 -17.68
C THR A 184 1.02 -9.68 -18.02
N ASP A 185 -0.28 -9.50 -17.79
CA ASP A 185 -1.00 -8.25 -18.04
C ASP A 185 -1.22 -7.40 -16.78
N THR A 186 -0.87 -7.91 -15.60
CA THR A 186 -1.12 -7.25 -14.31
C THR A 186 0.08 -6.40 -13.89
N ALA A 187 -0.13 -5.13 -13.56
CA ALA A 187 0.91 -4.33 -12.89
C ALA A 187 1.14 -4.86 -11.48
N ILE A 188 2.38 -5.26 -11.18
CA ILE A 188 2.75 -5.81 -9.86
C ILE A 188 3.64 -4.87 -9.05
N ALA A 189 4.32 -3.92 -9.70
CA ALA A 189 5.00 -2.83 -9.03
C ALA A 189 5.11 -1.60 -9.92
N ILE A 190 5.08 -0.43 -9.30
CA ILE A 190 5.15 0.88 -9.95
C ILE A 190 6.01 1.82 -9.11
N MET A 191 6.76 2.70 -9.78
CA MET A 191 7.55 3.73 -9.14
C MET A 191 7.53 5.02 -9.96
N ALA A 192 7.13 6.13 -9.36
CA ALA A 192 7.42 7.46 -9.88
C ALA A 192 8.62 8.02 -9.12
N PHE A 193 9.59 8.58 -9.83
CA PHE A 193 10.81 9.12 -9.22
C PHE A 193 11.30 10.38 -9.95
N HIS A 194 12.16 11.14 -9.30
CA HIS A 194 12.85 12.30 -9.83
C HIS A 194 14.34 12.01 -9.94
N GLU A 195 14.86 11.95 -11.16
CA GLU A 195 16.24 11.58 -11.48
C GLU A 195 17.28 12.55 -10.93
N VAL A 196 16.98 13.85 -10.95
CA VAL A 196 17.89 14.91 -10.46
C VAL A 196 18.01 14.89 -8.94
N THR A 197 16.89 14.80 -8.21
CA THR A 197 16.90 14.86 -6.74
C THR A 197 17.08 13.50 -6.07
N GLY A 198 16.81 12.41 -6.80
CA GLY A 198 16.72 11.05 -6.25
C GLY A 198 15.44 10.79 -5.46
N SER A 199 14.46 11.69 -5.52
CA SER A 199 13.18 11.51 -4.81
C SER A 199 12.37 10.38 -5.44
N ILE A 200 11.89 9.44 -4.64
CA ILE A 200 10.83 8.50 -4.99
C ILE A 200 9.51 9.18 -4.60
N ASP A 201 8.79 9.66 -5.61
CA ASP A 201 7.55 10.40 -5.44
C ASP A 201 6.36 9.45 -5.23
N PHE A 202 6.44 8.23 -5.77
CA PHE A 202 5.46 7.17 -5.55
C PHE A 202 6.12 5.80 -5.65
N PHE A 203 5.78 4.87 -4.77
CA PHE A 203 6.20 3.48 -4.89
C PHE A 203 5.15 2.50 -4.36
N GLY A 204 4.73 1.58 -5.22
CA GLY A 204 3.72 0.58 -4.89
C GLY A 204 4.17 -0.81 -5.32
N VAL A 205 4.01 -1.79 -4.44
CA VAL A 205 4.13 -3.22 -4.80
C VAL A 205 2.84 -3.93 -4.42
N HIS A 206 2.31 -4.66 -5.39
CA HIS A 206 1.12 -5.46 -5.24
C HIS A 206 1.25 -6.37 -4.01
N PRO A 207 0.24 -6.43 -3.10
CA PRO A 207 0.34 -7.16 -1.83
C PRO A 207 0.90 -8.59 -1.94
N GLN A 208 0.37 -9.37 -2.89
CA GLN A 208 0.82 -10.73 -3.26
C GLN A 208 2.31 -10.88 -3.61
N TYR A 209 2.98 -9.80 -4.00
CA TYR A 209 4.35 -9.81 -4.52
C TYR A 209 5.36 -9.10 -3.60
N ARG A 210 4.93 -8.48 -2.49
CA ARG A 210 5.79 -7.69 -1.59
C ARG A 210 7.01 -8.47 -1.06
N LYS A 211 6.89 -9.79 -0.87
CA LYS A 211 7.97 -10.66 -0.34
C LYS A 211 8.86 -11.29 -1.42
N ARG A 212 8.92 -10.72 -2.63
CA ARG A 212 9.65 -11.28 -3.77
C ARG A 212 10.86 -10.45 -4.23
N GLY A 213 11.38 -9.57 -3.38
CA GLY A 213 12.56 -8.75 -3.69
C GLY A 213 12.32 -7.61 -4.68
N ILE A 214 11.08 -7.37 -5.12
CA ILE A 214 10.75 -6.35 -6.12
C ILE A 214 11.12 -4.95 -5.65
N ALA A 215 10.85 -4.62 -4.37
CA ALA A 215 11.18 -3.31 -3.83
C ALA A 215 12.68 -3.00 -3.88
N LYS A 216 13.50 -4.02 -3.59
CA LYS A 216 14.95 -3.92 -3.72
C LYS A 216 15.36 -3.68 -5.17
N ALA A 217 14.85 -4.49 -6.11
CA ALA A 217 15.17 -4.35 -7.53
C ALA A 217 14.83 -2.95 -8.09
N PHE A 218 13.70 -2.38 -7.68
CA PHE A 218 13.34 -1.00 -8.06
C PHE A 218 14.27 0.04 -7.44
N CYS A 219 14.62 -0.09 -6.15
CA CYS A 219 15.54 0.84 -5.49
C CYS A 219 16.93 0.78 -6.10
N GLU A 220 17.45 -0.41 -6.40
CA GLU A 220 18.75 -0.59 -7.04
C GLU A 220 18.76 0.03 -8.44
N LYS A 221 17.71 -0.20 -9.24
CA LYS A 221 17.57 0.41 -10.57
C LYS A 221 17.50 1.93 -10.47
N ALA A 222 16.66 2.46 -9.57
CA ALA A 222 16.54 3.91 -9.38
C ALA A 222 17.87 4.53 -8.91
N LEU A 223 18.54 3.93 -7.93
CA LEU A 223 19.77 4.44 -7.35
C LEU A 223 20.92 4.36 -8.36
N TYR A 224 21.23 3.18 -8.90
CA TYR A 224 22.45 2.93 -9.64
C TYR A 224 22.35 3.19 -11.14
N GLU A 225 21.16 3.06 -11.74
CA GLU A 225 20.99 3.22 -13.19
C GLU A 225 20.39 4.57 -13.60
N LEU A 226 19.53 5.18 -12.77
CA LEU A 226 18.68 6.29 -13.18
C LEU A 226 18.96 7.62 -12.47
N ALA A 227 19.18 7.59 -11.15
CA ALA A 227 19.39 8.79 -10.36
C ALA A 227 20.76 9.42 -10.62
N CYS A 228 20.76 10.70 -10.97
CA CYS A 228 21.96 11.52 -11.02
C CYS A 228 22.52 11.80 -9.60
N ALA A 229 21.64 11.81 -8.60
CA ALA A 229 22.01 11.99 -7.21
C ALA A 229 22.85 10.82 -6.68
N SER A 230 23.63 11.10 -5.62
CA SER A 230 24.38 10.08 -4.87
C SER A 230 23.52 9.29 -3.89
N GLN A 231 22.22 9.61 -3.81
CA GLN A 231 21.26 9.04 -2.88
C GLN A 231 19.89 9.00 -3.52
N ILE A 232 19.01 8.16 -2.99
CA ILE A 232 17.57 8.24 -3.21
C ILE A 232 16.86 8.47 -1.88
N SER A 233 15.69 9.11 -1.93
CA SER A 233 14.88 9.36 -0.75
C SER A 233 13.42 9.04 -0.99
N VAL A 234 12.71 8.64 0.05
CA VAL A 234 11.26 8.41 0.03
C VAL A 234 10.66 8.95 1.32
N THR A 235 9.39 9.34 1.28
CA THR A 235 8.63 9.66 2.49
C THR A 235 7.71 8.50 2.85
N THR A 236 7.62 8.22 4.14
CA THR A 236 6.78 7.15 4.68
C THR A 236 6.18 7.60 6.01
N PHE A 237 5.38 6.75 6.62
CA PHE A 237 4.78 6.97 7.94
C PHE A 237 5.82 7.27 9.00
N ARG A 238 5.44 7.99 10.07
CA ARG A 238 6.27 8.17 11.27
C ARG A 238 6.30 6.91 12.13
N GLU A 239 7.29 6.83 13.01
CA GLU A 239 7.36 5.74 14.00
C GLU A 239 6.07 5.69 14.84
N GLY A 240 5.52 4.48 15.01
CA GLY A 240 4.30 4.25 15.79
C GLY A 240 3.00 4.68 15.10
N ASP A 241 3.02 5.07 13.83
CA ASP A 241 1.81 5.39 13.09
C ASP A 241 0.96 4.12 12.84
N LYS A 242 -0.29 4.12 13.33
CA LYS A 242 -1.23 3.00 13.14
C LYS A 242 -1.64 2.75 11.69
N ALA A 243 -1.49 3.74 10.81
CA ALA A 243 -1.76 3.56 9.39
C ALA A 243 -0.62 2.82 8.68
N ASP A 244 0.57 2.73 9.28
CA ASP A 244 1.67 1.98 8.69
C ASP A 244 1.40 0.46 8.72
N THR A 245 1.44 -0.18 7.56
CA THR A 245 1.32 -1.64 7.41
C THR A 245 2.65 -2.37 7.35
N GLY A 246 3.75 -1.68 7.66
CA GLY A 246 5.11 -2.21 7.55
C GLY A 246 5.93 -1.57 6.42
N TYR A 247 5.50 -0.44 5.86
CA TYR A 247 6.30 0.32 4.90
C TYR A 247 7.62 0.76 5.52
N ARG A 248 7.62 1.25 6.77
CA ARG A 248 8.87 1.62 7.45
C ARG A 248 9.84 0.45 7.57
N GLU A 249 9.34 -0.71 7.98
CA GLU A 249 10.15 -1.93 8.11
C GLU A 249 10.73 -2.34 6.75
N ILE A 250 9.92 -2.28 5.68
CA ILE A 250 10.40 -2.54 4.31
C ILE A 250 11.54 -1.59 3.95
N TRP A 251 11.36 -0.28 4.11
CA TRP A 251 12.42 0.69 3.79
C TRP A 251 13.69 0.47 4.61
N GLY A 252 13.56 0.22 5.92
CA GLY A 252 14.70 -0.10 6.78
C GLY A 252 15.42 -1.38 6.36
N SER A 253 14.69 -2.42 5.97
CA SER A 253 15.27 -3.68 5.47
C SER A 253 16.04 -3.51 4.15
N LEU A 254 15.73 -2.46 3.39
CA LEU A 254 16.44 -2.08 2.15
C LEU A 254 17.63 -1.15 2.40
N GLY A 255 17.95 -0.85 3.67
CA GLY A 255 19.08 -0.01 4.06
C GLY A 255 18.78 1.49 4.09
N PHE A 256 17.52 1.91 3.92
CA PHE A 256 17.17 3.31 4.10
C PHE A 256 17.28 3.70 5.58
N ALA A 257 17.91 4.84 5.84
CA ALA A 257 18.00 5.43 7.16
C ALA A 257 16.96 6.52 7.36
N GLU A 258 16.46 6.64 8.58
CA GLU A 258 15.58 7.71 9.01
C GLU A 258 16.25 9.09 8.92
N ALA A 259 15.51 10.07 8.41
CA ALA A 259 15.93 11.46 8.28
C ALA A 259 14.85 12.40 8.86
N GLU A 260 14.64 13.57 8.26
CA GLU A 260 13.78 14.61 8.82
C GLU A 260 12.29 14.22 8.89
N LEU A 261 11.59 14.77 9.89
CA LEU A 261 10.14 14.70 9.99
C LEU A 261 9.49 15.74 9.08
N LEU A 262 8.46 15.34 8.35
CA LEU A 262 7.79 16.16 7.34
C LEU A 262 6.27 16.14 7.55
N VAL A 263 5.58 16.98 6.78
CA VAL A 263 4.13 16.92 6.60
C VAL A 263 3.87 17.01 5.10
N GLU A 264 3.28 15.97 4.53
CA GLU A 264 2.94 15.89 3.11
C GLU A 264 1.43 15.71 2.96
N PHE A 265 0.80 16.56 2.14
CA PHE A 265 -0.67 16.58 1.95
C PHE A 265 -1.45 16.63 3.27
N GLY A 266 -0.94 17.37 4.26
CA GLY A 266 -1.54 17.47 5.60
C GLY A 266 -1.35 16.24 6.49
N TYR A 267 -0.65 15.21 6.02
CA TYR A 267 -0.36 13.99 6.76
C TYR A 267 1.06 14.00 7.35
N PRO A 268 1.25 13.64 8.64
CA PRO A 268 2.57 13.59 9.25
C PRO A 268 3.40 12.41 8.72
N THR A 269 4.54 12.71 8.10
CA THR A 269 5.44 11.71 7.49
C THR A 269 6.87 11.85 8.03
N GLN A 270 7.74 10.93 7.62
CA GLN A 270 9.18 10.96 7.87
C GLN A 270 9.93 10.60 6.58
N ARG A 271 11.00 11.34 6.29
CA ARG A 271 11.89 11.04 5.18
C ARG A 271 12.82 9.89 5.53
N PHE A 272 13.03 9.01 4.55
CA PHE A 272 13.98 7.91 4.57
C PHE A 272 14.96 8.12 3.41
N VAL A 273 16.25 7.87 3.64
CA VAL A 273 17.32 8.10 2.65
C VAL A 273 18.19 6.86 2.50
N LEU A 274 18.47 6.47 1.27
CA LEU A 274 19.44 5.43 0.91
C LEU A 274 20.58 6.08 0.12
N GLN A 275 21.82 5.94 0.62
CA GLN A 275 23.02 6.41 -0.06
C GLN A 275 23.52 5.36 -1.05
N LYS A 276 24.15 5.78 -2.15
CA LYS A 276 25.03 4.90 -2.91
C LYS A 276 26.14 4.44 -1.99
N GLU A 277 26.39 3.13 -1.93
CA GLU A 277 27.65 2.65 -1.37
C GLU A 277 28.78 3.34 -2.13
N LYS A 278 29.65 4.06 -1.41
CA LYS A 278 30.92 4.47 -2.02
C LYS A 278 31.59 3.16 -2.42
N ALA A 279 32.05 3.06 -3.66
CA ALA A 279 33.01 2.03 -4.00
C ALA A 279 34.22 2.24 -3.07
N GLU A 280 34.26 1.52 -1.96
CA GLU A 280 35.45 1.44 -1.14
C GLU A 280 36.53 0.85 -2.04
N GLU A 281 37.64 1.58 -2.08
CA GLU A 281 38.91 1.22 -2.69
C GLU A 281 39.28 -0.22 -2.30
N LYS A 282 38.83 -1.21 -3.09
CA LYS A 282 39.49 -2.52 -3.18
C LYS A 282 40.59 -2.48 -4.24
N GLU A 283 41.40 -1.42 -4.18
CA GLU A 283 42.75 -1.36 -4.73
C GLU A 283 43.60 -0.66 -3.68
N ASN A 284 44.30 -1.48 -2.88
CA ASN A 284 45.49 -1.21 -2.04
C ASN A 284 45.33 -1.70 -0.59
N GLU A 285 45.60 -3.00 -0.37
CA GLU A 285 46.71 -3.49 0.46
C GLU A 285 46.89 -5.01 0.30
#